data_AF-Q1ICJ9-F1
#
_entry.id   AF-Q1ICJ9-F1
#
_cell.length_a   1.000
_cell.length_b   1.000
_cell.length_c   1.000
_cell.angle_alpha   90.00
_cell.angle_beta   90.00
_cell.angle_gamma   90.00
#
_symmetry.space_group_name_H-M   'P 1'
#
loop_
_entity.id
_entity.type
_entity.pdbx_description
1 polymer ?
#
loop_
_entity_poly.entity_id
_entity_poly.type
_entity_poly.pdbx_seq_one_letter_code
_entity_poly.pdbx_strand_id
1 'polypeptide(L)'
;MEYISGVVSWFESASGLANFFGIAVPVTGVVIALLKWISSKKATRMSLPEVVEKISKSPNKIDAKALGRVAFVDDEISDFPITELKKAGYQISTYKQVSLSDVAILATYDVIFLDIKGIVKDDPEEGGLKLLSSLRKLNPNQKICAVSNKQYDVLATKFFEQADDVAKKPMTAQKCSDLIDQFFIEKFSVDRIEQVMVAESNALDKAKRNEYLDSLGVLVENQDDPRKALKLDSAVFPKLFEATVDLVRIYRHVA
;
A
#
# COMPACT_ATOMS: atom_id res chain seq x y z
N MET A 1 -32.73 -6.95 -9.84
CA MET A 1 -33.57 -6.20 -10.81
C MET A 1 -34.95 -6.84 -10.97
N GLU A 2 -35.08 -8.18 -10.97
CA GLU A 2 -36.39 -8.89 -11.02
C GLU A 2 -37.34 -8.66 -9.83
N TYR A 3 -36.83 -8.42 -8.63
CA TYR A 3 -37.69 -8.17 -7.46
C TYR A 3 -38.40 -6.81 -7.50
N ILE A 4 -37.81 -5.82 -8.20
CA ILE A 4 -38.34 -4.46 -8.25
C ILE A 4 -39.50 -4.39 -9.26
N SER A 5 -39.44 -5.14 -10.36
CA SER A 5 -40.52 -5.18 -11.36
C SER A 5 -41.79 -5.89 -10.86
N GLY A 6 -41.65 -6.90 -10.00
CA GLY A 6 -42.78 -7.56 -9.34
C GLY A 6 -43.55 -6.65 -8.39
N VAL A 7 -42.86 -5.72 -7.72
CA VAL A 7 -43.49 -4.76 -6.80
C VAL A 7 -44.22 -3.65 -7.55
N VAL A 8 -43.67 -3.19 -8.68
CA VAL A 8 -44.29 -2.13 -9.50
C VAL A 8 -45.56 -2.62 -10.21
N SER A 9 -45.54 -3.84 -10.77
CA SER A 9 -46.72 -4.42 -11.43
C SER A 9 -47.89 -4.73 -10.47
N TRP A 10 -47.57 -5.06 -9.21
CA TRP A 10 -48.59 -5.21 -8.16
C TRP A 10 -49.26 -3.87 -7.82
N PHE A 11 -48.51 -2.76 -7.78
CA PHE A 11 -49.01 -1.41 -7.52
C PHE A 11 -49.99 -0.90 -8.59
N GLU A 12 -49.78 -1.27 -9.86
CA GLU A 12 -50.66 -0.88 -10.97
C GLU A 12 -52.02 -1.60 -10.95
N SER A 13 -52.12 -2.75 -10.26
CA SER A 13 -53.33 -3.59 -10.21
C SER A 13 -54.33 -3.23 -9.11
N ALA A 14 -54.00 -2.32 -8.19
CA ALA A 14 -54.81 -2.03 -7.01
C ALA A 14 -55.48 -0.65 -7.09
N SER A 15 -56.81 -0.61 -7.26
CA SER A 15 -57.58 0.63 -7.32
C SER A 15 -57.66 1.37 -5.98
N GLY A 16 -57.22 2.64 -5.99
CA GLY A 16 -57.93 3.80 -5.43
C GLY A 16 -58.08 3.94 -3.90
N LEU A 17 -57.09 4.56 -3.25
CA LEU A 17 -57.15 5.29 -1.97
C LEU A 17 -57.37 4.54 -0.64
N ALA A 18 -58.15 3.47 -0.55
CA ALA A 18 -58.37 2.79 0.75
C ALA A 18 -57.15 1.97 1.23
N ASN A 19 -56.43 1.34 0.29
CA ASN A 19 -55.19 0.60 0.60
C ASN A 19 -53.95 1.50 0.69
N PHE A 20 -54.06 2.76 0.27
CA PHE A 20 -52.94 3.70 0.28
C PHE A 20 -52.56 4.10 1.72
N PHE A 21 -53.53 4.27 2.62
CA PHE A 21 -53.24 4.58 4.02
C PHE A 21 -53.06 3.33 4.90
N GLY A 22 -53.73 2.22 4.58
CA GLY A 22 -53.67 0.99 5.39
C GLY A 22 -52.42 0.13 5.16
N ILE A 23 -51.88 0.11 3.94
CA ILE A 23 -50.76 -0.77 3.56
C ILE A 23 -49.51 0.03 3.21
N ALA A 24 -49.63 1.21 2.59
CA ALA A 24 -48.44 1.95 2.17
C ALA A 24 -47.65 2.54 3.35
N VAL A 25 -48.29 2.91 4.46
CA VAL A 25 -47.60 3.44 5.66
C VAL A 25 -46.67 2.39 6.30
N PRO A 26 -47.12 1.16 6.63
CA PRO A 26 -46.23 0.14 7.19
C PRO A 26 -45.17 -0.34 6.19
N VAL A 27 -45.49 -0.46 4.89
CA VAL A 27 -44.49 -0.85 3.88
C VAL A 27 -43.43 0.22 3.69
N THR A 28 -43.82 1.50 3.64
CA THR A 28 -42.87 2.62 3.57
C THR A 28 -42.02 2.70 4.84
N GLY A 29 -42.62 2.46 6.01
CA GLY A 29 -41.88 2.37 7.28
C GLY A 29 -40.85 1.23 7.29
N VAL A 30 -41.20 0.06 6.77
CA VAL A 30 -40.28 -1.09 6.64
C VAL A 30 -39.19 -0.82 5.61
N VAL A 31 -39.51 -0.20 4.46
CA VAL A 31 -38.51 0.20 3.45
C VAL A 31 -37.58 1.27 4.00
N ILE A 32 -38.09 2.28 4.71
CA ILE A 32 -37.26 3.31 5.37
C ILE A 32 -36.41 2.68 6.47
N ALA A 33 -36.95 1.74 7.26
CA ALA A 33 -36.20 1.04 8.31
C ALA A 33 -35.13 0.11 7.72
N LEU A 34 -35.41 -0.57 6.62
CA LEU A 34 -34.44 -1.38 5.87
C LEU A 34 -33.36 -0.50 5.24
N LEU A 35 -33.74 0.61 4.60
CA LEU A 35 -32.79 1.58 4.06
C LEU A 35 -31.96 2.21 5.18
N LYS A 36 -32.55 2.54 6.33
CA LYS A 36 -31.84 3.01 7.51
C LYS A 36 -30.91 1.96 8.08
N TRP A 37 -31.33 0.70 8.17
CA TRP A 37 -30.51 -0.41 8.68
C TRP A 37 -29.36 -0.78 7.74
N ILE A 38 -29.61 -0.77 6.43
CA ILE A 38 -28.58 -0.92 5.39
C ILE A 38 -27.64 0.30 5.44
N SER A 39 -28.15 1.51 5.68
CA SER A 39 -27.33 2.72 5.86
C SER A 39 -26.63 2.80 7.21
N SER A 40 -27.12 2.11 8.26
CA SER A 40 -26.53 2.06 9.60
C SER A 40 -25.46 0.98 9.71
N LYS A 41 -25.37 0.10 8.71
CA LYS A 41 -24.18 -0.69 8.40
C LYS A 41 -23.16 0.10 7.57
N LYS A 42 -23.29 1.44 7.46
CA LYS A 42 -22.13 2.27 7.11
C LYS A 42 -21.11 2.06 8.23
N ALA A 43 -20.09 1.26 7.93
CA ALA A 43 -18.84 1.17 8.67
C ALA A 43 -18.56 2.55 9.27
N THR A 44 -18.40 2.58 10.59
CA THR A 44 -18.00 3.78 11.33
C THR A 44 -16.83 4.41 10.58
N ARG A 45 -17.10 5.52 9.88
CA ARG A 45 -16.14 6.18 8.99
C ARG A 45 -14.97 6.63 9.85
N MET A 46 -13.90 5.83 9.89
CA MET A 46 -12.72 6.19 10.64
C MET A 46 -11.93 7.21 9.85
N SER A 47 -11.84 8.41 10.40
CA SER A 47 -11.02 9.49 9.87
C SER A 47 -9.53 9.20 10.07
N LEU A 48 -8.68 9.84 9.27
CA LEU A 48 -7.22 9.71 9.42
C LEU A 48 -6.74 9.97 10.86
N PRO A 49 -7.17 11.05 11.56
CA PRO A 49 -6.79 11.26 12.96
C PRO A 49 -7.19 10.12 13.89
N GLU A 50 -8.36 9.51 13.69
CA GLU A 50 -8.81 8.37 14.50
C GLU A 50 -7.97 7.11 14.23
N VAL A 51 -7.56 6.86 12.98
CA VAL A 51 -6.67 5.75 12.63
C VAL A 51 -5.30 5.94 13.30
N VAL A 52 -4.72 7.13 13.19
CA VAL A 52 -3.43 7.48 13.82
C VAL A 52 -3.51 7.38 15.33
N GLU A 53 -4.58 7.92 15.94
CA GLU A 53 -4.80 7.85 17.38
C GLU A 53 -4.90 6.40 17.87
N LYS A 54 -5.58 5.52 17.13
CA LYS A 54 -5.66 4.09 17.46
C LYS A 54 -4.31 3.40 17.36
N ILE A 55 -3.50 3.71 16.34
CA ILE A 55 -2.13 3.18 16.23
C ILE A 55 -1.31 3.61 17.45
N SER A 56 -1.32 4.90 17.77
CA SER A 56 -0.54 5.48 18.87
C SER A 56 -0.96 4.98 20.26
N LYS A 57 -2.25 4.65 20.44
CA LYS A 57 -2.79 4.10 21.69
C LYS A 57 -2.73 2.58 21.77
N SER A 58 -2.32 1.89 20.70
CA SER A 58 -2.28 0.42 20.73
C SER A 58 -1.23 -0.08 21.74
N PRO A 59 -1.55 -1.09 22.56
CA PRO A 59 -0.56 -1.74 23.41
C PRO A 59 0.46 -2.55 22.60
N ASN A 60 0.13 -2.92 21.36
CA ASN A 60 1.02 -3.66 20.47
C ASN A 60 2.00 -2.69 19.79
N LYS A 61 3.29 -2.98 19.92
CA LYS A 61 4.32 -2.23 19.19
C LYS A 61 4.38 -2.67 17.74
N ILE A 62 4.72 -1.75 16.84
CA ILE A 62 5.02 -2.07 15.44
C ILE A 62 6.25 -2.98 15.41
N ASP A 63 6.06 -4.26 15.07
CA ASP A 63 7.15 -5.16 14.72
C ASP A 63 7.47 -4.99 13.23
N ALA A 64 8.45 -4.13 12.97
CA ALA A 64 8.87 -3.82 11.61
C ALA A 64 9.38 -5.04 10.83
N LYS A 65 9.91 -6.07 11.50
CA LYS A 65 10.42 -7.27 10.83
C LYS A 65 9.28 -8.20 10.40
N ALA A 66 8.24 -8.29 11.23
CA ALA A 66 7.01 -8.99 10.89
C ALA A 66 6.13 -8.24 9.87
N LEU A 67 6.25 -6.91 9.80
CA LEU A 67 5.51 -6.09 8.85
C LEU A 67 6.21 -5.94 7.50
N GLY A 68 7.52 -5.72 7.53
CA GLY A 68 8.33 -5.28 6.39
C GLY A 68 8.84 -6.43 5.52
N ARG A 69 8.84 -6.20 4.21
CA ARG A 69 9.31 -7.15 3.20
C ARG A 69 10.53 -6.60 2.48
N VAL A 70 11.57 -7.42 2.37
CA VAL A 70 12.86 -7.05 1.78
C VAL A 70 13.14 -7.91 0.54
N ALA A 71 13.55 -7.27 -0.56
CA ALA A 71 14.06 -7.96 -1.74
C ALA A 71 15.54 -7.68 -1.96
N PHE A 72 16.31 -8.70 -2.31
CA PHE A 72 17.66 -8.59 -2.86
C PHE A 72 17.61 -8.95 -4.34
N VAL A 73 18.01 -8.02 -5.19
CA VAL A 73 18.02 -8.19 -6.65
C VAL A 73 19.46 -8.00 -7.11
N ASP A 74 20.16 -9.12 -7.32
CA ASP A 74 21.61 -9.16 -7.56
C ASP A 74 21.97 -10.49 -8.23
N ASP A 75 22.81 -10.48 -9.26
CA ASP A 75 23.24 -11.71 -9.94
C ASP A 75 24.16 -12.58 -9.05
N GLU A 76 24.88 -11.95 -8.12
CA GLU A 76 25.77 -12.55 -7.13
C GLU A 76 25.16 -12.54 -5.71
N ILE A 77 24.00 -13.19 -5.51
CA ILE A 77 23.31 -13.30 -4.20
C ILE A 77 24.22 -13.78 -3.04
N SER A 78 25.30 -14.52 -3.34
CA SER A 78 26.28 -14.95 -2.33
C SER A 78 27.02 -13.80 -1.64
N ASP A 79 27.01 -12.59 -2.21
CA ASP A 79 27.57 -11.38 -1.59
C ASP A 79 26.76 -10.89 -0.38
N PHE A 80 25.58 -11.50 -0.14
CA PHE A 80 24.68 -11.15 0.93
C PHE A 80 24.47 -12.29 1.93
N PRO A 81 24.40 -11.98 3.23
CA PRO A 81 24.21 -12.94 4.31
C PRO A 81 22.73 -13.30 4.49
N ILE A 82 22.10 -13.81 3.43
CA ILE A 82 20.64 -14.04 3.36
C ILE A 82 20.17 -14.99 4.46
N THR A 83 20.96 -16.02 4.78
CA THR A 83 20.59 -17.03 5.78
C THR A 83 20.56 -16.43 7.18
N GLU A 84 21.56 -15.63 7.52
CA GLU A 84 21.70 -14.93 8.79
C GLU A 84 20.55 -13.93 8.98
N LEU A 85 20.22 -13.18 7.92
CA LEU A 85 19.13 -12.21 7.98
C LEU A 85 17.76 -12.89 8.14
N LYS A 86 17.51 -14.00 7.44
CA LYS A 86 16.27 -14.78 7.66
C LYS A 86 16.19 -15.33 9.09
N LYS A 87 17.30 -15.81 9.66
CA LYS A 87 17.37 -16.25 11.06
C LYS A 87 17.13 -15.09 12.04
N ALA A 88 17.48 -13.86 11.65
CA ALA A 88 17.23 -12.65 12.43
C ALA A 88 15.78 -12.12 12.33
N GLY A 89 14.89 -12.83 11.61
CA GLY A 89 13.45 -12.54 11.53
C GLY A 89 13.01 -11.71 10.33
N TYR A 90 13.91 -11.35 9.41
CA TYR A 90 13.55 -10.55 8.24
C TYR A 90 12.83 -11.40 7.17
N GLN A 91 11.76 -10.84 6.58
CA GLN A 91 11.08 -11.44 5.43
C GLN A 91 11.83 -11.10 4.14
N ILE A 92 12.68 -12.04 3.71
CA ILE A 92 13.60 -11.83 2.58
C ILE A 92 13.25 -12.70 1.37
N SER A 93 13.12 -12.03 0.23
CA SER A 93 13.10 -12.63 -1.10
C SER A 93 14.36 -12.27 -1.87
N THR A 94 14.82 -13.20 -2.71
CA THR A 94 16.05 -13.03 -3.51
C THR A 94 15.75 -13.27 -4.97
N TYR A 95 16.30 -12.42 -5.84
CA TYR A 95 16.13 -12.48 -7.28
C TYR A 95 17.49 -12.34 -7.95
N LYS A 96 17.94 -13.39 -8.63
CA LYS A 96 19.20 -13.33 -9.39
C LYS A 96 19.08 -12.39 -10.59
N GLN A 97 17.96 -12.49 -11.28
CA GLN A 97 17.62 -11.66 -12.43
C GLN A 97 16.12 -11.46 -12.49
N VAL A 98 15.71 -10.32 -12.99
CA VAL A 98 14.32 -9.92 -13.19
C VAL A 98 14.11 -9.42 -14.60
N SER A 99 12.87 -9.42 -15.05
CA SER A 99 12.44 -8.72 -16.26
C SER A 99 11.84 -7.37 -15.89
N LEU A 100 11.71 -6.46 -16.86
CA LEU A 100 10.96 -5.22 -16.65
C LEU A 100 9.46 -5.46 -16.39
N SER A 101 8.94 -6.67 -16.67
CA SER A 101 7.56 -7.02 -16.32
C SER A 101 7.38 -7.32 -14.83
N ASP A 102 8.47 -7.64 -14.10
CA ASP A 102 8.45 -7.95 -12.67
C ASP A 102 8.42 -6.69 -11.79
N VAL A 103 8.53 -5.48 -12.36
CA VAL A 103 8.59 -4.20 -11.63
C VAL A 103 7.39 -4.05 -10.71
N ALA A 104 6.18 -4.45 -11.14
CA ALA A 104 4.97 -4.35 -10.33
C ALA A 104 5.03 -5.22 -9.06
N ILE A 105 5.65 -6.40 -9.16
CA ILE A 105 5.86 -7.30 -8.01
C ILE A 105 6.92 -6.70 -7.08
N LEU A 106 8.03 -6.23 -7.64
CA LEU A 106 9.11 -5.60 -6.87
C LEU A 106 8.63 -4.34 -6.14
N ALA A 107 7.75 -3.53 -6.73
CA ALA A 107 7.18 -2.34 -6.11
C ALA A 107 6.35 -2.64 -4.84
N THR A 108 5.99 -3.90 -4.58
CA THR A 108 5.27 -4.29 -3.35
C THR A 108 6.18 -4.49 -2.14
N TYR A 109 7.49 -4.60 -2.33
CA TYR A 109 8.46 -4.70 -1.24
C TYR A 109 8.65 -3.35 -0.55
N ASP A 110 9.00 -3.38 0.72
CA ASP A 110 9.24 -2.16 1.50
C ASP A 110 10.68 -1.67 1.32
N VAL A 111 11.61 -2.62 1.27
CA VAL A 111 13.04 -2.40 1.07
C VAL A 111 13.54 -3.22 -0.11
N ILE A 112 14.34 -2.63 -0.99
CA ILE A 112 15.05 -3.33 -2.07
C ILE A 112 16.54 -3.02 -1.99
N PHE A 113 17.38 -4.06 -2.02
CA PHE A 113 18.79 -3.97 -2.38
C PHE A 113 18.91 -4.29 -3.86
N LEU A 114 19.43 -3.34 -4.65
CA LEU A 114 19.39 -3.38 -6.09
C LEU A 114 20.80 -3.20 -6.68
N ASP A 115 21.32 -4.24 -7.34
CA ASP A 115 22.56 -4.08 -8.12
C ASP A 115 22.32 -3.20 -9.35
N ILE A 116 23.38 -2.59 -9.84
CA ILE A 116 23.35 -1.67 -10.98
C ILE A 116 23.33 -2.45 -12.29
N LYS A 117 24.09 -3.54 -12.37
CA LYS A 117 24.32 -4.30 -13.61
C LYS A 117 23.95 -5.76 -13.43
N GLY A 118 23.73 -6.46 -14.55
CA GLY A 118 23.53 -7.92 -14.58
C GLY A 118 22.15 -8.41 -14.13
N ILE A 119 21.34 -7.55 -13.49
CA ILE A 119 20.08 -7.94 -12.85
C ILE A 119 18.86 -7.92 -13.76
N VAL A 120 18.89 -7.21 -14.90
CA VAL A 120 17.78 -7.19 -15.85
C VAL A 120 18.14 -8.04 -17.07
N LYS A 121 17.35 -9.09 -17.31
CA LYS A 121 17.62 -10.07 -18.38
C LYS A 121 17.73 -9.43 -19.76
N ASP A 122 16.81 -8.51 -20.05
CA ASP A 122 16.65 -7.90 -21.37
C ASP A 122 17.62 -6.74 -21.60
N ASP A 123 18.23 -6.22 -20.53
CA ASP A 123 19.15 -5.07 -20.57
C ASP A 123 20.17 -5.16 -19.42
N PRO A 124 21.21 -6.01 -19.54
CA PRO A 124 22.15 -6.23 -18.44
C PRO A 124 23.02 -5.02 -18.07
N GLU A 125 23.19 -4.05 -18.98
CA GLU A 125 24.08 -2.90 -18.77
C GLU A 125 23.35 -1.68 -18.20
N GLU A 126 22.14 -1.36 -18.68
CA GLU A 126 21.38 -0.18 -18.25
C GLU A 126 20.06 -0.52 -17.54
N GLY A 127 19.64 -1.79 -17.58
CA GLY A 127 18.33 -2.19 -17.11
C GLY A 127 18.12 -1.95 -15.63
N GLY A 128 19.18 -2.01 -14.80
CA GLY A 128 19.10 -1.65 -13.39
C GLY A 128 18.59 -0.22 -13.18
N LEU A 129 19.11 0.75 -13.94
CA LEU A 129 18.66 2.14 -13.86
C LEU A 129 17.20 2.30 -14.31
N LYS A 130 16.81 1.63 -15.40
CA LYS A 130 15.42 1.64 -15.88
C LYS A 130 14.47 1.02 -14.86
N LEU A 131 14.89 -0.05 -14.20
CA LEU A 131 14.16 -0.71 -13.12
C LEU A 131 14.00 0.23 -11.93
N LEU A 132 15.07 0.86 -11.45
CA LEU A 132 15.02 1.84 -10.35
C LEU A 132 14.05 3.00 -10.66
N SER A 133 14.16 3.60 -11.83
CA SER A 133 13.27 4.70 -12.23
C SER A 133 11.80 4.24 -12.34
N SER A 134 11.56 2.99 -12.73
CA SER A 134 10.21 2.43 -12.80
C SER A 134 9.64 2.14 -11.40
N LEU A 135 10.46 1.61 -10.50
CA LEU A 135 10.10 1.39 -9.09
C LEU A 135 9.73 2.70 -8.40
N ARG A 136 10.50 3.78 -8.62
CA ARG A 136 10.19 5.11 -8.06
C ARG A 136 8.86 5.69 -8.54
N LYS A 137 8.46 5.39 -9.77
CA LYS A 137 7.16 5.81 -10.31
C LYS A 137 6.01 5.05 -9.68
N LEU A 138 6.17 3.73 -9.50
CA LEU A 138 5.12 2.88 -8.93
C LEU A 138 5.01 3.03 -7.41
N ASN A 139 6.14 3.06 -6.71
CA ASN A 139 6.21 3.19 -5.27
C ASN A 139 7.27 4.24 -4.85
N PRO A 140 6.90 5.53 -4.81
CA PRO A 140 7.81 6.60 -4.41
C PRO A 140 8.21 6.52 -2.92
N ASN A 141 7.46 5.76 -2.11
CA ASN A 141 7.72 5.58 -0.68
C ASN A 141 8.56 4.33 -0.39
N GLN A 142 8.91 3.52 -1.39
CA GLN A 142 9.77 2.34 -1.22
C GLN A 142 11.17 2.77 -0.80
N LYS A 143 11.86 1.96 -0.01
CA LYS A 143 13.27 2.18 0.32
C LYS A 143 14.17 1.36 -0.58
N ILE A 144 15.13 2.01 -1.23
CA ILE A 144 15.98 1.34 -2.22
C ILE A 144 17.45 1.64 -1.90
N CYS A 145 18.22 0.60 -1.55
CA CYS A 145 19.66 0.66 -1.43
C CYS A 145 20.30 0.20 -2.74
N ALA A 146 21.07 1.08 -3.37
CA ALA A 146 21.92 0.75 -4.48
C ALA A 146 23.14 -0.03 -3.99
N VAL A 147 23.41 -1.21 -4.55
CA VAL A 147 24.59 -2.00 -4.21
C VAL A 147 25.55 -2.03 -5.39
N SER A 148 26.86 -1.93 -5.13
CA SER A 148 27.88 -1.99 -6.18
C SER A 148 29.21 -2.51 -5.65
N ASN A 149 29.93 -3.24 -6.50
CA ASN A 149 31.33 -3.64 -6.29
C ASN A 149 32.33 -2.56 -6.76
N LYS A 150 31.92 -1.65 -7.67
CA LYS A 150 32.81 -0.69 -8.34
C LYS A 150 32.66 0.72 -7.77
N GLN A 151 33.80 1.39 -7.52
CA GLN A 151 33.85 2.76 -6.98
C GLN A 151 33.61 3.86 -8.02
N TYR A 152 33.65 3.56 -9.33
CA TYR A 152 33.59 4.57 -10.38
C TYR A 152 32.90 4.03 -11.63
N ASP A 153 31.59 4.26 -11.74
CA ASP A 153 30.85 4.13 -13.00
C ASP A 153 29.98 5.39 -13.16
N VAL A 154 30.03 6.04 -14.32
CA VAL A 154 29.24 7.25 -14.61
C VAL A 154 27.74 6.92 -14.59
N LEU A 155 27.36 5.70 -14.97
CA LEU A 155 25.99 5.21 -14.83
C LEU A 155 25.58 5.07 -13.36
N ALA A 156 26.54 4.78 -12.48
CA ALA A 156 26.29 4.67 -11.06
C ALA A 156 25.92 6.01 -10.43
N THR A 157 26.41 7.15 -10.93
CA THR A 157 26.04 8.47 -10.39
C THR A 157 24.53 8.72 -10.45
N LYS A 158 23.91 8.58 -11.64
CA LYS A 158 22.45 8.78 -11.81
C LYS A 158 21.62 7.75 -11.04
N PHE A 159 22.19 6.57 -10.82
CA PHE A 159 21.56 5.50 -10.06
C PHE A 159 21.58 5.83 -8.56
N PHE A 160 22.73 6.24 -8.04
CA PHE A 160 22.94 6.64 -6.65
C PHE A 160 22.12 7.87 -6.27
N GLU A 161 21.96 8.83 -7.18
CA GLU A 161 21.09 10.00 -6.98
C GLU A 161 19.61 9.64 -6.77
N GLN A 162 19.15 8.49 -7.29
CA GLN A 162 17.76 8.04 -7.18
C GLN A 162 17.54 7.03 -6.04
N ALA A 163 18.61 6.43 -5.51
CA ALA A 163 18.55 5.51 -4.38
C ALA A 163 18.41 6.26 -3.05
N ASP A 164 17.87 5.61 -2.03
CA ASP A 164 17.84 6.16 -0.67
C ASP A 164 19.21 6.05 0.02
N ASP A 165 19.99 5.02 -0.34
CA ASP A 165 21.36 4.83 0.15
C ASP A 165 22.19 3.99 -0.83
N VAL A 166 23.50 3.95 -0.62
CA VAL A 166 24.47 3.21 -1.42
C VAL A 166 25.35 2.35 -0.52
N ALA A 167 25.42 1.05 -0.83
CA ALA A 167 26.28 0.11 -0.11
C ALA A 167 27.27 -0.61 -1.03
N LYS A 168 28.47 -0.81 -0.50
CA LYS A 168 29.51 -1.63 -1.14
C LYS A 168 29.35 -3.11 -0.78
N LYS A 169 29.44 -3.98 -1.79
CA LYS A 169 29.50 -5.45 -1.68
C LYS A 169 30.95 -5.95 -1.44
N PRO A 170 31.15 -7.14 -0.83
CA PRO A 170 30.15 -7.96 -0.14
C PRO A 170 29.70 -7.30 1.18
N MET A 171 28.51 -7.64 1.66
CA MET A 171 27.94 -7.05 2.87
C MET A 171 27.92 -8.05 4.04
N THR A 172 28.15 -7.54 5.24
CA THR A 172 28.03 -8.34 6.47
C THR A 172 26.60 -8.35 6.99
N ALA A 173 26.25 -9.36 7.81
CA ALA A 173 24.89 -9.49 8.35
C ALA A 173 24.51 -8.27 9.21
N GLN A 174 25.48 -7.74 9.96
CA GLN A 174 25.30 -6.53 10.75
C GLN A 174 24.97 -5.33 9.85
N LYS A 175 25.77 -5.09 8.80
CA LYS A 175 25.56 -3.94 7.91
C LYS A 175 24.22 -3.98 7.19
N CYS A 176 23.81 -5.17 6.71
CA CYS A 176 22.50 -5.34 6.12
C CYS A 176 21.37 -5.11 7.13
N SER A 177 21.51 -5.63 8.35
CA SER A 177 20.49 -5.46 9.41
C SER A 177 20.33 -4.00 9.79
N ASP A 178 21.44 -3.28 10.00
CA ASP A 178 21.42 -1.85 10.36
C ASP A 178 20.71 -1.01 9.29
N LEU A 179 20.99 -1.27 8.00
CA LEU A 179 20.34 -0.57 6.89
C LEU A 179 18.85 -0.91 6.76
N ILE A 180 18.50 -2.20 6.89
CA ILE A 180 17.08 -2.61 6.85
C ILE A 180 16.31 -1.98 8.02
N ASP A 181 16.87 -2.01 9.23
CA ASP A 181 16.23 -1.44 10.41
C ASP A 181 16.08 0.08 10.28
N GLN A 182 17.10 0.79 9.80
CA GLN A 182 17.01 2.21 9.50
C GLN A 182 15.89 2.50 8.49
N PHE A 183 15.87 1.77 7.38
CA PHE A 183 14.84 1.95 6.36
C PHE A 183 13.44 1.64 6.86
N PHE A 184 13.27 0.63 7.71
CA PHE A 184 12.00 0.32 8.33
C PHE A 184 11.53 1.42 9.28
N ILE A 185 12.42 1.99 10.10
CA ILE A 185 12.10 3.14 10.97
C ILE A 185 11.58 4.31 10.13
N GLU A 186 12.24 4.62 9.01
CA GLU A 186 11.82 5.69 8.12
C GLU A 186 10.52 5.38 7.38
N LYS A 187 10.37 4.14 6.91
CA LYS A 187 9.24 3.67 6.09
C LYS A 187 7.95 3.58 6.89
N PHE A 188 8.02 3.09 8.13
CA PHE A 188 6.87 2.85 8.99
C PHE A 188 6.67 3.95 10.04
N SER A 189 7.29 5.12 9.84
CA SER A 189 7.05 6.31 10.67
C SER A 189 5.62 6.82 10.45
N VAL A 190 4.76 6.63 11.46
CA VAL A 190 3.35 7.05 11.42
C VAL A 190 3.24 8.56 11.18
N ASP A 191 4.05 9.37 11.88
CA ASP A 191 4.06 10.83 11.73
C ASP A 191 4.39 11.25 10.28
N ARG A 192 5.40 10.61 9.67
CA ARG A 192 5.79 10.90 8.28
C ARG A 192 4.68 10.49 7.31
N ILE A 193 4.09 9.32 7.51
CA ILE A 193 2.98 8.82 6.69
C ILE A 193 1.79 9.77 6.78
N GLU A 194 1.40 10.18 7.98
CA GLU A 194 0.31 11.14 8.21
C GLU A 194 0.58 12.47 7.49
N GLN A 195 1.79 13.03 7.62
CA GLN A 195 2.18 14.27 6.94
C GLN A 195 2.04 14.15 5.42
N VAL A 196 2.50 13.05 4.82
CA VAL A 196 2.34 12.79 3.37
C VAL A 196 0.87 12.68 2.99
N MET A 197 0.08 11.93 3.76
CA MET A 197 -1.35 11.76 3.49
C MET A 197 -2.11 13.09 3.57
N VAL A 198 -1.84 13.92 4.57
CA VAL A 198 -2.45 15.25 4.72
C VAL A 198 -2.05 16.16 3.56
N ALA A 199 -0.76 16.24 3.23
CA ALA A 199 -0.27 17.11 2.15
C ALA A 199 -0.86 16.71 0.79
N GLU A 200 -0.81 15.43 0.44
CA GLU A 200 -1.26 14.95 -0.86
C GLU A 200 -2.79 14.92 -0.98
N SER A 201 -3.52 14.61 0.10
CA SER A 201 -4.99 14.65 0.07
C SER A 201 -5.53 16.09 -0.06
N ASN A 202 -4.80 17.09 0.42
CA ASN A 202 -5.14 18.50 0.25
C ASN A 202 -5.01 18.98 -1.21
N ALA A 203 -4.19 18.30 -2.03
CA ALA A 203 -4.08 18.57 -3.46
C ALA A 203 -5.25 17.97 -4.26
N LEU A 204 -6.04 17.06 -3.68
CA LEU A 204 -7.23 16.51 -4.33
C LEU A 204 -8.38 17.53 -4.36
N ASP A 205 -9.19 17.45 -5.42
CA ASP A 205 -10.49 18.13 -5.43
C ASP A 205 -11.42 17.55 -4.36
N LYS A 206 -12.46 18.32 -3.99
CA LYS A 206 -13.36 17.98 -2.88
C LYS A 206 -14.07 16.64 -3.09
N ALA A 207 -14.45 16.30 -4.31
CA ALA A 207 -15.17 15.06 -4.59
C ALA A 207 -14.24 13.85 -4.42
N LYS A 208 -13.06 13.89 -5.04
CA LYS A 208 -12.04 12.84 -4.91
C LYS A 208 -11.55 12.68 -3.47
N ARG A 209 -11.35 13.78 -2.74
CA ARG A 209 -10.96 13.73 -1.33
C ARG A 209 -11.99 12.98 -0.49
N ASN A 210 -13.28 13.26 -0.70
CA ASN A 210 -14.34 12.58 0.02
C ASN A 210 -14.41 11.08 -0.33
N GLU A 211 -14.25 10.72 -1.61
CA GLU A 211 -14.20 9.32 -2.04
C GLU A 211 -13.00 8.57 -1.43
N TYR A 212 -11.83 9.21 -1.44
CA TYR A 212 -10.61 8.70 -0.81
C TYR A 212 -10.81 8.46 0.69
N LEU A 213 -11.31 9.46 1.43
CA LEU A 213 -11.55 9.33 2.88
C LEU A 213 -12.61 8.26 3.20
N ASP A 214 -13.65 8.14 2.37
CA ASP A 214 -14.65 7.07 2.50
C ASP A 214 -14.02 5.68 2.27
N SER A 215 -13.02 5.57 1.38
CA SER A 215 -12.31 4.31 1.15
C SER A 215 -11.39 3.91 2.32
N LEU A 216 -10.76 4.87 2.99
CA LEU A 216 -9.84 4.62 4.11
C LEU A 216 -10.52 3.85 5.25
N GLY A 217 -11.73 4.26 5.64
CA GLY A 217 -12.50 3.60 6.71
C GLY A 217 -12.83 2.14 6.39
N VAL A 218 -13.10 1.82 5.12
CA VAL A 218 -13.36 0.44 4.68
C VAL A 218 -12.07 -0.38 4.66
N LEU A 219 -10.96 0.23 4.27
CA LEU A 219 -9.66 -0.45 4.18
C LEU A 219 -9.13 -0.89 5.55
N VAL A 220 -9.32 -0.09 6.60
CA VAL A 220 -8.85 -0.47 7.93
C VAL A 220 -9.63 -1.64 8.52
N GLU A 221 -10.89 -1.84 8.12
CA GLU A 221 -11.74 -2.95 8.59
C GLU A 221 -11.62 -4.22 7.73
N ASN A 222 -11.31 -4.09 6.43
CA ASN A 222 -11.15 -5.23 5.53
C ASN A 222 -9.78 -5.91 5.75
N GLN A 223 -9.70 -7.24 5.58
CA GLN A 223 -8.44 -8.00 5.59
C GLN A 223 -7.77 -8.10 4.21
N ASP A 224 -8.49 -7.78 3.12
CA ASP A 224 -7.95 -7.82 1.76
C ASP A 224 -6.76 -6.86 1.56
N ASP A 225 -5.92 -7.15 0.56
CA ASP A 225 -4.80 -6.29 0.16
C ASP A 225 -5.29 -4.85 -0.12
N PRO A 226 -4.81 -3.85 0.64
CA PRO A 226 -5.27 -2.47 0.49
C PRO A 226 -5.00 -1.91 -0.91
N ARG A 227 -4.00 -2.43 -1.64
CA ARG A 227 -3.73 -1.99 -3.03
C ARG A 227 -4.85 -2.34 -3.99
N LYS A 228 -5.63 -3.39 -3.71
CA LYS A 228 -6.74 -3.84 -4.57
C LYS A 228 -8.04 -3.12 -4.24
N ALA A 229 -8.20 -2.68 -3.00
CA ALA A 229 -9.44 -2.10 -2.49
C ALA A 229 -9.43 -0.56 -2.43
N LEU A 230 -8.25 0.07 -2.47
CA LEU A 230 -8.11 1.52 -2.42
C LEU A 230 -8.65 2.17 -3.69
N LYS A 231 -9.66 3.03 -3.52
CA LYS A 231 -10.27 3.82 -4.60
C LYS A 231 -9.46 5.09 -4.87
N LEU A 232 -8.23 4.90 -5.32
CA LEU A 232 -7.33 5.98 -5.72
C LEU A 232 -6.46 5.48 -6.87
N ASP A 233 -6.35 6.28 -7.93
CA ASP A 233 -5.50 5.95 -9.06
C ASP A 233 -4.02 6.07 -8.65
N SER A 234 -3.34 4.93 -8.54
CA SER A 234 -1.93 4.86 -8.15
C SER A 234 -0.99 5.49 -9.18
N ALA A 235 -1.40 5.60 -10.45
CA ALA A 235 -0.58 6.26 -11.47
C ALA A 235 -0.64 7.79 -11.35
N VAL A 236 -1.75 8.33 -10.85
CA VAL A 236 -1.95 9.78 -10.69
C VAL A 236 -1.49 10.26 -9.31
N PHE A 237 -1.75 9.49 -8.25
CA PHE A 237 -1.44 9.85 -6.87
C PHE A 237 -0.59 8.79 -6.16
N PRO A 238 0.59 8.42 -6.71
CA PRO A 238 1.38 7.29 -6.20
C PRO A 238 1.83 7.47 -4.74
N LYS A 239 2.17 8.70 -4.34
CA LYS A 239 2.59 9.01 -2.96
C LYS A 239 1.48 8.79 -1.94
N LEU A 240 0.29 9.35 -2.22
CA LEU A 240 -0.88 9.20 -1.37
C LEU A 240 -1.32 7.74 -1.32
N PHE A 241 -1.31 7.06 -2.46
CA PHE A 241 -1.68 5.66 -2.58
C PHE A 241 -0.81 4.77 -1.68
N GLU A 242 0.51 4.86 -1.83
CA GLU A 242 1.42 4.01 -1.06
C GLU A 242 1.48 4.40 0.42
N ALA A 243 1.37 5.69 0.77
CA ALA A 243 1.26 6.12 2.17
C ALA A 243 0.01 5.56 2.85
N THR A 244 -1.12 5.52 2.12
CA THR A 244 -2.37 4.92 2.61
C THR A 244 -2.22 3.43 2.85
N VAL A 245 -1.58 2.73 1.90
CA VAL A 245 -1.30 1.30 2.02
C VAL A 245 -0.43 1.01 3.23
N ASP A 246 0.61 1.80 3.46
CA ASP A 246 1.50 1.66 4.62
C ASP A 246 0.76 1.90 5.94
N LEU A 247 -0.05 2.97 6.03
CA LEU A 247 -0.85 3.25 7.22
C LEU A 247 -1.80 2.10 7.55
N VAL A 248 -2.52 1.59 6.55
CA VAL A 248 -3.48 0.49 6.73
C VAL A 248 -2.76 -0.79 7.18
N ARG A 249 -1.58 -1.08 6.63
CA ARG A 249 -0.76 -2.21 7.06
C ARG A 249 -0.30 -2.06 8.52
N ILE A 250 0.16 -0.88 8.90
CA ILE A 250 0.54 -0.59 10.30
C ILE A 250 -0.67 -0.75 11.21
N TYR A 251 -1.81 -0.15 10.87
CA TYR A 251 -3.05 -0.25 11.63
C TYR A 251 -3.43 -1.70 11.90
N ARG A 252 -3.51 -2.53 10.85
CA ARG A 252 -3.88 -3.95 10.96
C ARG A 252 -2.86 -4.78 11.72
N HIS A 253 -1.62 -4.33 11.79
CA HIS A 253 -0.58 -5.03 12.54
C HIS A 253 -0.67 -4.76 14.05
N VAL A 254 -1.11 -3.56 14.44
CA VAL A 254 -1.20 -3.17 15.86
C VAL A 254 -2.61 -3.30 16.44
N ALA A 255 -3.66 -3.29 15.63
CA ALA A 255 -5.06 -3.46 16.05
C ALA A 255 -5.37 -4.91 16.42
#